data_AF-A0A7Y9BN34-F1
#
_entry.id   AF-A0A7Y9BN34-F1
#
_cell.length_a   1.000
_cell.length_b   1.000
_cell.length_c   1.000
_cell.angle_alpha   90.00
_cell.angle_beta   90.00
_cell.angle_gamma   90.00
#
_symmetry.space_group_name_H-M   'P 1'
#
loop_
_entity.id
_entity.type
_entity.pdbx_description
1 polymer ?
#
loop_
_entity_poly.entity_id
_entity_poly.type
_entity_poly.pdbx_seq_one_letter_code
_entity_poly.pdbx_strand_id
1 'polypeptide(L)'
;MMSATAELGHAEGTDAFLRHMIWRHPHQRQPVMALLGPRQSGKSSVLRSLSQGCGSTVVHAHLDFDETPLDPVSAAALVAFQMMRGWDTLRRSPVFHRFALGLLALNEVLEPDRARATDQIRDLIRHYTRNTRRGRFASRLEDAVDATMDVVVTGALSPLVQGPREVAGAVRDGARPVIGSLLQSTARWGLRDALRWHVGIPEAEDAGHVDALIRLSSASRSSAVAPLLAAFLADAKDQAERHPALRSACSCEIPASEPARGRHDHAWVLFVDGAQTPAGRRFLTALVAARIRNEQHAPGPFGAADPLVVLAACDQWQPEWTTRWCEPWRTTPLPESPQRRIPLLSRATRGVWTRQDEPGGGPDPLSAAHYWYPVWLDPMSEDRVADVADSGGSLAGPVPASVAHALTGGLWGAALTLRDQRASASPDADAAERDRPLPAAVDAGGRPLWSRALESSLPEGLTAPGRQWTGVPAVVLAAAYLADVRTADDPRVPPEIADLPRSLELLRRNLWVSTFFHRPSLIREIGWGEADRPPVLHPWLGRCALTALAAAPATVPA
;
A
#
# COMPACT_ATOMS: atom_id res chain seq x y z
N MET A 1 28.57 -10.60 -19.33
CA MET A 1 27.61 -11.49 -18.63
C MET A 1 27.60 -11.08 -17.16
N MET A 2 27.07 -9.88 -16.90
CA MET A 2 26.93 -9.31 -15.55
C MET A 2 25.64 -9.85 -14.94
N SER A 3 25.73 -10.35 -13.71
CA SER A 3 24.63 -11.01 -13.02
C SER A 3 23.58 -9.98 -12.63
N ALA A 4 22.36 -10.17 -13.12
CA ALA A 4 21.14 -9.43 -12.73
C ALA A 4 20.72 -9.66 -11.26
N THR A 5 21.61 -10.20 -10.43
CA THR A 5 21.39 -10.52 -9.01
C THR A 5 22.01 -9.49 -8.05
N ALA A 6 22.60 -8.40 -8.57
CA ALA A 6 23.25 -7.35 -7.75
C ALA A 6 22.43 -6.06 -7.60
N GLU A 7 21.28 -5.90 -8.27
CA GLU A 7 20.62 -4.60 -8.47
C GLU A 7 19.55 -4.18 -7.44
N LEU A 8 19.20 -5.00 -6.45
CA LEU A 8 18.21 -4.61 -5.44
C LEU A 8 18.70 -4.95 -4.04
N GLY A 9 19.76 -4.25 -3.63
CA GLY A 9 20.17 -4.26 -2.24
C GLY A 9 19.00 -3.81 -1.36
N HIS A 10 18.73 -4.61 -0.32
CA HIS A 10 17.61 -4.43 0.60
C HIS A 10 17.42 -2.95 0.96
N ALA A 11 16.26 -2.40 0.60
CA ALA A 11 15.84 -1.10 1.09
C ALA A 11 15.79 -1.17 2.62
N GLU A 12 16.37 -0.19 3.30
CA GLU A 12 16.38 -0.12 4.76
C GLU A 12 14.95 -0.29 5.30
N GLY A 13 14.79 -1.17 6.29
CA GLY A 13 13.47 -1.53 6.84
C GLY A 13 12.77 -2.73 6.19
N THR A 14 13.19 -3.21 5.01
CA THR A 14 12.63 -4.41 4.34
C THR A 14 12.84 -5.66 5.21
N ASP A 15 14.09 -5.91 5.62
CA ASP A 15 14.44 -7.04 6.47
C ASP A 15 13.76 -6.93 7.84
N ALA A 16 13.74 -5.74 8.45
CA ALA A 16 13.04 -5.50 9.71
C ALA A 16 11.54 -5.84 9.61
N PHE A 17 10.85 -5.42 8.54
CA PHE A 17 9.46 -5.82 8.31
C PHE A 17 9.31 -7.34 8.22
N LEU A 18 10.15 -8.01 7.41
CA LEU A 18 10.12 -9.46 7.27
C LEU A 18 10.43 -10.17 8.60
N ARG A 19 11.24 -9.59 9.48
CA ARG A 19 11.51 -10.21 10.78
C ARG A 19 10.42 -9.96 11.82
N HIS A 20 9.85 -8.76 11.85
CA HIS A 20 9.01 -8.32 12.96
C HIS A 20 7.52 -8.36 12.68
N MET A 21 7.09 -8.36 11.40
CA MET A 21 5.68 -8.19 11.04
C MET A 21 5.04 -9.45 10.45
N ILE A 22 5.81 -10.31 9.77
CA ILE A 22 5.23 -11.46 9.05
C ILE A 22 4.98 -12.67 9.93
N TRP A 23 5.42 -12.71 11.18
CA TRP A 23 5.04 -13.80 12.07
C TRP A 23 3.59 -13.61 12.54
N ARG A 24 2.85 -14.71 12.70
CA ARG A 24 1.42 -14.71 13.00
C ARG A 24 1.16 -15.17 14.43
N HIS A 25 0.34 -14.39 15.13
CA HIS A 25 -0.43 -14.89 16.26
C HIS A 25 -1.73 -15.55 15.79
N PRO A 26 -1.99 -16.82 16.14
CA PRO A 26 -3.17 -17.56 15.64
C PRO A 26 -4.53 -16.92 15.95
N HIS A 27 -4.56 -15.91 16.81
CA HIS A 27 -5.79 -15.34 17.36
C HIS A 27 -5.83 -13.81 17.42
N GLN A 28 -4.80 -13.14 16.91
CA GLN A 28 -4.76 -11.68 16.91
C GLN A 28 -5.12 -11.12 15.55
N ARG A 29 -5.77 -9.95 15.59
CA ARG A 29 -6.05 -9.14 14.40
C ARG A 29 -4.77 -8.83 13.64
N GLN A 30 -4.89 -8.82 12.33
CA GLN A 30 -3.78 -8.47 11.45
C GLN A 30 -3.90 -7.01 11.01
N PRO A 31 -2.80 -6.24 11.02
CA PRO A 31 -2.82 -4.84 10.64
C PRO A 31 -3.02 -4.65 9.14
N VAL A 32 -3.59 -3.49 8.81
CA VAL A 32 -3.41 -2.78 7.55
C VAL A 32 -2.36 -1.70 7.78
N MET A 33 -1.13 -1.99 7.39
CA MET A 33 0.00 -1.08 7.53
C MET A 33 -0.03 -0.04 6.41
N ALA A 34 -0.15 1.23 6.78
CA ALA A 34 -0.04 2.33 5.82
C ALA A 34 1.43 2.78 5.78
N LEU A 35 2.14 2.41 4.72
CA LEU A 35 3.51 2.83 4.47
C LEU A 35 3.50 4.28 3.96
N LEU A 36 3.91 5.20 4.82
CA LEU A 36 3.87 6.64 4.60
C LEU A 36 5.17 7.18 4.05
N GLY A 37 5.06 8.18 3.19
CA GLY A 37 6.14 9.03 2.72
C GLY A 37 5.62 9.90 1.59
N PRO A 38 6.28 11.03 1.27
CA PRO A 38 5.85 11.88 0.17
C PRO A 38 5.84 11.12 -1.15
N ARG A 39 5.21 11.70 -2.18
CA ARG A 39 5.26 11.13 -3.54
C ARG A 39 6.72 10.92 -3.96
N GLN A 40 6.99 9.84 -4.70
CA GLN A 40 8.34 9.44 -5.13
C GLN A 40 9.32 9.08 -4.00
N SER A 41 8.84 8.78 -2.79
CA SER A 41 9.72 8.33 -1.69
C SER A 41 10.29 6.91 -1.85
N GLY A 42 9.84 6.15 -2.85
CA GLY A 42 10.33 4.79 -3.11
C GLY A 42 9.46 3.68 -2.53
N LYS A 43 8.24 3.99 -2.03
CA LYS A 43 7.29 3.00 -1.48
C LYS A 43 7.07 1.80 -2.39
N SER A 44 6.78 2.04 -3.67
CA SER A 44 6.61 0.98 -4.69
C SER A 44 7.84 0.08 -4.82
N SER A 45 9.04 0.66 -4.75
CA SER A 45 10.29 -0.10 -4.78
C SER A 45 10.43 -0.99 -3.54
N VAL A 46 10.04 -0.49 -2.36
CA VAL A 46 10.02 -1.27 -1.12
C VAL A 46 9.00 -2.41 -1.17
N LEU A 47 7.78 -2.17 -1.68
CA LEU A 47 6.77 -3.22 -1.84
C LEU A 47 7.27 -4.34 -2.76
N ARG A 48 7.89 -4.00 -3.89
CA ARG A 48 8.49 -4.99 -4.80
C ARG A 48 9.64 -5.75 -4.14
N SER A 49 10.51 -5.05 -3.41
CA SER A 49 11.64 -5.67 -2.69
C SER A 49 11.15 -6.64 -1.60
N LEU A 50 10.08 -6.28 -0.87
CA LEU A 50 9.43 -7.15 0.11
C LEU A 50 8.79 -8.37 -0.52
N SER A 51 8.09 -8.19 -1.64
CA SER A 51 7.50 -9.29 -2.42
C SER A 51 8.56 -10.30 -2.87
N GLN A 52 9.69 -9.80 -3.39
CA GLN A 52 10.85 -10.63 -3.72
C GLN A 52 11.45 -11.33 -2.49
N GLY A 53 11.59 -10.61 -1.36
CA GLY A 53 12.09 -11.15 -0.10
C GLY A 53 11.19 -12.23 0.52
N CYS A 54 9.86 -12.16 0.31
CA CYS A 54 8.93 -13.22 0.67
C CYS A 54 9.15 -14.50 -0.15
N GLY A 55 9.55 -14.35 -1.43
CA GLY A 55 9.84 -15.44 -2.35
C GLY A 55 8.72 -16.48 -2.43
N SER A 56 9.07 -17.76 -2.55
CA SER A 56 8.12 -18.89 -2.53
C SER A 56 7.76 -19.37 -1.12
N THR A 57 8.27 -18.70 -0.07
CA THR A 57 8.20 -19.19 1.32
C THR A 57 7.09 -18.54 2.15
N VAL A 58 6.63 -17.36 1.76
CA VAL A 58 5.54 -16.63 2.42
C VAL A 58 4.44 -16.39 1.40
N VAL A 59 3.21 -16.85 1.71
CA VAL A 59 2.04 -16.61 0.85
C VAL A 59 1.82 -15.11 0.73
N HIS A 60 1.86 -14.59 -0.49
CA HIS A 60 1.67 -13.17 -0.74
C HIS A 60 1.00 -12.88 -2.09
N ALA A 61 0.49 -11.66 -2.20
CA ALA A 61 -0.07 -11.08 -3.41
C ALA A 61 0.32 -9.60 -3.54
N HIS A 62 0.31 -9.08 -4.76
CA HIS A 62 0.59 -7.68 -5.09
C HIS A 62 -0.53 -7.11 -5.96
N LEU A 63 -1.06 -5.96 -5.56
CA LEU A 63 -2.01 -5.15 -6.31
C LEU A 63 -1.40 -3.78 -6.60
N ASP A 64 -1.49 -3.33 -7.84
CA ASP A 64 -1.10 -1.98 -8.24
C ASP A 64 -2.32 -1.25 -8.81
N PHE A 65 -2.93 -0.37 -8.00
CA PHE A 65 -4.10 0.39 -8.41
C PHE A 65 -3.76 1.63 -9.24
N ASP A 66 -2.49 2.04 -9.31
CA ASP A 66 -2.05 3.12 -10.18
C ASP A 66 -1.92 2.61 -11.63
N GLU A 67 -1.42 1.38 -11.81
CA GLU A 67 -1.37 0.72 -13.13
C GLU A 67 -2.73 0.13 -13.54
N THR A 68 -3.42 -0.54 -12.62
CA THR A 68 -4.66 -1.27 -12.92
C THR A 68 -5.76 -0.93 -11.90
N PRO A 69 -6.64 0.04 -12.18
CA PRO A 69 -7.70 0.43 -11.25
C PRO A 69 -8.83 -0.62 -11.22
N LEU A 70 -8.85 -1.44 -10.17
CA LEU A 70 -9.83 -2.52 -9.99
C LEU A 70 -10.95 -2.17 -9.01
N ASP A 71 -12.15 -2.72 -9.26
CA ASP A 71 -13.19 -2.76 -8.23
C ASP A 71 -12.86 -3.80 -7.15
N PRO A 72 -13.42 -3.68 -5.93
CA PRO A 72 -13.02 -4.52 -4.81
C PRO A 72 -13.18 -6.03 -5.03
N VAL A 73 -14.19 -6.45 -5.80
CA VAL A 73 -14.43 -7.89 -6.07
C VAL A 73 -13.38 -8.43 -7.02
N SER A 74 -13.05 -7.69 -8.07
CA SER A 74 -12.00 -8.05 -9.03
C SER A 74 -10.61 -8.08 -8.37
N ALA A 75 -10.32 -7.09 -7.53
CA ALA A 75 -9.10 -7.05 -6.73
C ALA A 75 -8.98 -8.27 -5.81
N ALA A 76 -10.05 -8.64 -5.08
CA ALA A 76 -10.06 -9.84 -4.24
C ALA A 76 -9.89 -11.14 -5.05
N ALA A 77 -10.46 -11.20 -6.27
CA ALA A 77 -10.29 -12.35 -7.15
C ALA A 77 -8.85 -12.50 -7.64
N LEU A 78 -8.21 -11.39 -8.05
CA LEU A 78 -6.80 -11.38 -8.43
C LEU A 78 -5.89 -11.78 -7.25
N VAL A 79 -6.17 -11.26 -6.05
CA VAL A 79 -5.44 -11.64 -4.83
C VAL A 79 -5.58 -13.12 -4.53
N ALA A 80 -6.82 -13.65 -4.53
CA ALA A 80 -7.07 -15.07 -4.32
C ALA A 80 -6.28 -15.91 -5.34
N PHE A 81 -6.31 -15.52 -6.61
CA PHE A 81 -5.60 -16.21 -7.67
C PHE A 81 -4.08 -16.23 -7.46
N GLN A 82 -3.47 -15.09 -7.16
CA GLN A 82 -2.04 -14.99 -6.85
C GLN A 82 -1.67 -15.85 -5.62
N MET A 83 -2.51 -15.88 -4.59
CA MET A 83 -2.31 -16.71 -3.40
C MET A 83 -2.50 -18.21 -3.64
N MET A 84 -3.24 -18.62 -4.67
CA MET A 84 -3.46 -20.03 -5.01
C MET A 84 -2.29 -20.69 -5.74
N ARG A 85 -1.21 -19.95 -6.01
CA ARG A 85 0.00 -20.52 -6.63
C ARG A 85 0.64 -21.62 -5.77
N GLY A 86 1.60 -22.33 -6.33
CA GLY A 86 2.44 -23.25 -5.57
C GLY A 86 3.33 -22.46 -4.59
N TRP A 87 3.37 -22.89 -3.32
CA TRP A 87 4.24 -22.32 -2.30
C TRP A 87 5.09 -23.43 -1.70
N ASP A 88 6.40 -23.22 -1.61
CA ASP A 88 7.34 -24.26 -1.15
C ASP A 88 7.08 -24.63 0.32
N THR A 89 6.54 -23.69 1.08
CA THR A 89 6.17 -23.90 2.48
C THR A 89 4.80 -24.53 2.64
N LEU A 90 4.00 -24.71 1.60
CA LEU A 90 2.69 -25.35 1.72
C LEU A 90 2.69 -26.73 1.07
N ARG A 91 2.19 -27.73 1.80
CA ARG A 91 1.96 -29.08 1.23
C ARG A 91 0.90 -29.08 0.12
N ARG A 92 0.02 -28.10 0.15
CA ARG A 92 -1.12 -27.93 -0.77
C ARG A 92 -1.31 -26.44 -1.02
N SER A 93 -1.56 -26.07 -2.26
CA SER A 93 -1.96 -24.71 -2.59
C SER A 93 -3.25 -24.31 -1.84
N PRO A 94 -3.34 -23.05 -1.37
CA PRO A 94 -4.58 -22.52 -0.80
C PRO A 94 -5.74 -22.63 -1.78
N VAL A 95 -6.96 -22.67 -1.24
CA VAL A 95 -8.20 -22.66 -2.03
C VAL A 95 -9.24 -21.73 -1.41
N PHE A 96 -10.00 -21.05 -2.28
CA PHE A 96 -10.98 -20.03 -1.87
C PHE A 96 -12.39 -20.41 -2.34
N HIS A 97 -12.95 -21.48 -1.77
CA HIS A 97 -14.21 -22.06 -2.23
C HIS A 97 -15.45 -21.21 -1.90
N ARG A 98 -15.51 -20.56 -0.73
CA ARG A 98 -16.64 -19.67 -0.38
C ARG A 98 -16.66 -18.48 -1.32
N PHE A 99 -15.50 -17.88 -1.55
CA PHE A 99 -15.34 -16.76 -2.46
C PHE A 99 -15.65 -17.15 -3.90
N ALA A 100 -15.10 -18.26 -4.40
CA ALA A 100 -15.30 -18.71 -5.78
C ALA A 100 -16.76 -19.08 -6.06
N LEU A 101 -17.46 -19.73 -5.12
CA LEU A 101 -18.90 -20.00 -5.26
C LEU A 101 -19.73 -18.71 -5.28
N GLY A 102 -19.38 -17.74 -4.42
CA GLY A 102 -20.06 -16.45 -4.41
C GLY A 102 -19.83 -15.67 -5.70
N LEU A 103 -18.60 -15.67 -6.21
CA LEU A 103 -18.23 -15.03 -7.47
C LEU A 103 -18.93 -15.71 -8.67
N LEU A 104 -19.03 -17.04 -8.66
CA LEU A 104 -19.77 -17.78 -9.67
C LEU A 104 -21.26 -17.43 -9.64
N ALA A 105 -21.88 -17.37 -8.46
CA ALA A 105 -23.29 -17.00 -8.34
C ALA A 105 -23.53 -15.56 -8.82
N LEU A 106 -22.68 -14.62 -8.40
CA LEU A 106 -22.76 -13.22 -8.83
C LEU A 106 -22.65 -13.04 -10.35
N ASN A 107 -21.88 -13.89 -11.02
CA ASN A 107 -21.64 -13.78 -12.46
C ASN A 107 -22.66 -14.55 -13.31
N GLU A 108 -23.68 -15.21 -12.75
CA GLU A 108 -24.68 -15.95 -13.52
C GLU A 108 -26.02 -15.20 -13.57
N VAL A 109 -26.69 -15.18 -14.73
CA VAL A 109 -28.08 -14.70 -14.83
C VAL A 109 -28.96 -15.90 -14.55
N LEU A 110 -29.58 -15.89 -13.39
CA LEU A 110 -30.54 -16.92 -13.03
C LEU A 110 -31.89 -16.63 -13.67
N GLU A 111 -32.61 -17.70 -13.96
CA GLU A 111 -34.01 -17.62 -14.34
C GLU A 111 -34.84 -16.98 -13.21
N PRO A 112 -35.87 -16.17 -13.53
CA PRO A 112 -36.71 -15.53 -12.52
C PRO A 112 -37.57 -16.54 -11.73
N ASP A 113 -37.80 -17.74 -12.28
CA ASP A 113 -38.45 -18.83 -11.56
C ASP A 113 -37.50 -19.46 -10.53
N ARG A 114 -37.91 -19.46 -9.26
CA ARG A 114 -37.11 -19.96 -8.13
C ARG A 114 -36.71 -21.43 -8.29
N ALA A 115 -37.59 -22.28 -8.81
CA ALA A 115 -37.29 -23.70 -8.99
C ALA A 115 -36.17 -23.89 -10.02
N ARG A 116 -36.25 -23.17 -11.16
CA ARG A 116 -35.22 -23.16 -12.19
C ARG A 116 -33.92 -22.52 -11.73
N ALA A 117 -33.96 -21.41 -11.00
CA ALA A 117 -32.79 -20.77 -10.40
C ALA A 117 -32.06 -21.74 -9.44
N THR A 118 -32.81 -22.50 -8.65
CA THR A 118 -32.28 -23.52 -7.75
C THR A 118 -31.56 -24.62 -8.53
N ASP A 119 -32.15 -25.12 -9.60
CA ASP A 119 -31.55 -26.16 -10.44
C ASP A 119 -30.32 -25.64 -11.19
N GLN A 120 -30.33 -24.40 -11.68
CA GLN A 120 -29.17 -23.75 -12.30
C GLN A 120 -28.00 -23.62 -11.33
N ILE A 121 -28.23 -23.12 -10.11
CA ILE A 121 -27.17 -23.03 -9.09
C ILE A 121 -26.65 -24.43 -8.71
N ARG A 122 -27.53 -25.43 -8.58
CA ARG A 122 -27.11 -26.82 -8.34
C ARG A 122 -26.27 -27.35 -9.49
N ASP A 123 -26.63 -27.04 -10.74
CA ASP A 123 -25.86 -27.44 -11.92
C ASP A 123 -24.51 -26.77 -12.00
N LEU A 124 -24.42 -25.49 -11.66
CA LEU A 124 -23.16 -24.76 -11.55
C LEU A 124 -22.24 -25.39 -10.48
N ILE A 125 -22.78 -25.71 -9.29
CA ILE A 125 -22.05 -26.42 -8.23
C ILE A 125 -21.64 -27.84 -8.69
N ARG A 126 -22.50 -28.55 -9.41
CA ARG A 126 -22.18 -29.88 -9.99
C ARG A 126 -21.09 -29.77 -11.04
N HIS A 127 -21.10 -28.74 -11.88
CA HIS A 127 -20.05 -28.51 -12.88
C HIS A 127 -18.72 -28.22 -12.19
N TYR A 128 -18.74 -27.37 -11.16
CA TYR A 128 -17.60 -27.08 -10.30
C TYR A 128 -16.96 -28.34 -9.69
N THR A 129 -17.76 -29.21 -9.07
CA THR A 129 -17.28 -30.45 -8.44
C THR A 129 -16.72 -31.48 -9.43
N ARG A 130 -17.17 -31.46 -10.69
CA ARG A 130 -16.67 -32.37 -11.73
C ARG A 130 -15.36 -31.86 -12.34
N ASN A 131 -15.21 -30.55 -12.55
CA ASN A 131 -14.02 -29.96 -13.18
C ASN A 131 -12.80 -29.92 -12.23
N THR A 132 -13.01 -29.76 -10.92
CA THR A 132 -11.96 -29.90 -9.88
C THR A 132 -11.31 -31.30 -9.83
N ARG A 133 -11.90 -32.34 -10.47
CA ARG A 133 -11.34 -33.70 -10.46
C ARG A 133 -10.10 -33.88 -11.37
N ARG A 134 -9.82 -32.97 -12.31
CA ARG A 134 -8.72 -33.11 -13.27
C ARG A 134 -7.56 -32.17 -12.92
N GLY A 135 -6.67 -32.62 -12.04
CA GLY A 135 -5.51 -31.85 -11.56
C GLY A 135 -4.44 -31.58 -12.62
N ARG A 136 -4.49 -30.40 -13.25
CA ARG A 136 -3.45 -29.86 -14.14
C ARG A 136 -3.26 -28.36 -13.84
N PHE A 137 -2.56 -28.03 -12.75
CA PHE A 137 -2.41 -26.63 -12.32
C PHE A 137 -0.97 -26.09 -12.37
N ALA A 138 0.06 -26.95 -12.36
CA ALA A 138 1.45 -26.48 -12.20
C ALA A 138 2.06 -25.80 -13.45
N SER A 139 1.64 -26.14 -14.67
CA SER A 139 2.28 -25.66 -15.91
C SER A 139 1.49 -24.62 -16.70
N ARG A 140 0.39 -24.08 -16.13
CA ARG A 140 -0.49 -23.11 -16.80
C ARG A 140 -0.75 -21.88 -15.94
N LEU A 141 -0.07 -21.74 -14.81
CA LEU A 141 -0.36 -20.68 -13.87
C LEU A 141 0.15 -19.33 -14.38
N GLU A 142 1.31 -19.28 -15.03
CA GLU A 142 1.80 -18.04 -15.67
C GLU A 142 0.86 -17.61 -16.81
N ASP A 143 0.52 -18.53 -17.74
CA ASP A 143 -0.50 -18.30 -18.77
C ASP A 143 -1.87 -17.89 -18.19
N ALA A 144 -2.22 -18.41 -17.01
CA ALA A 144 -3.48 -18.10 -16.34
C ALA A 144 -3.41 -16.83 -15.49
N VAL A 145 -2.24 -16.38 -15.02
CA VAL A 145 -2.02 -15.04 -14.44
C VAL A 145 -2.18 -14.03 -15.55
N ASP A 146 -1.54 -14.25 -16.70
CA ASP A 146 -1.64 -13.35 -17.85
C ASP A 146 -3.08 -13.32 -18.39
N ALA A 147 -3.74 -14.48 -18.54
CA ALA A 147 -5.15 -14.52 -18.92
C ALA A 147 -6.09 -13.93 -17.84
N THR A 148 -5.74 -14.04 -16.56
CA THR A 148 -6.51 -13.40 -15.47
C THR A 148 -6.33 -11.89 -15.51
N MET A 149 -5.10 -11.42 -15.73
CA MET A 149 -4.80 -10.01 -15.93
C MET A 149 -5.51 -9.49 -17.18
N ASP A 150 -5.51 -10.20 -18.30
CA ASP A 150 -6.26 -9.83 -19.50
C ASP A 150 -7.76 -9.71 -19.23
N VAL A 151 -8.36 -10.65 -18.51
CA VAL A 151 -9.80 -10.63 -18.15
C VAL A 151 -10.12 -9.52 -17.13
N VAL A 152 -9.19 -9.26 -16.21
CA VAL A 152 -9.32 -8.20 -15.21
C VAL A 152 -9.16 -6.81 -15.86
N VAL A 153 -8.16 -6.65 -16.74
CA VAL A 153 -7.83 -5.42 -17.49
C VAL A 153 -8.85 -5.12 -18.57
N THR A 154 -9.35 -6.12 -19.30
CA THR A 154 -10.46 -5.95 -20.26
C THR A 154 -11.80 -5.64 -19.59
N GLY A 155 -11.82 -5.59 -18.25
CA GLY A 155 -13.02 -5.32 -17.49
C GLY A 155 -14.05 -6.45 -17.60
N ALA A 156 -13.66 -7.65 -18.02
CA ALA A 156 -14.53 -8.83 -17.99
C ALA A 156 -14.97 -9.18 -16.55
N LEU A 157 -14.21 -8.73 -15.55
CA LEU A 157 -14.63 -8.70 -14.15
C LEU A 157 -15.07 -7.30 -13.66
N SER A 158 -15.07 -6.22 -14.45
CA SER A 158 -15.40 -4.85 -13.99
C SER A 158 -16.67 -4.30 -14.65
N PRO A 159 -17.69 -3.84 -13.90
CA PRO A 159 -18.93 -3.32 -14.48
C PRO A 159 -18.88 -1.82 -14.78
N LEU A 160 -17.71 -1.16 -14.85
CA LEU A 160 -17.65 0.25 -15.28
C LEU A 160 -18.10 0.45 -16.74
N VAL A 161 -18.32 -0.62 -17.50
CA VAL A 161 -19.10 -0.54 -18.73
C VAL A 161 -20.58 -0.48 -18.36
N GLN A 162 -21.10 0.74 -18.17
CA GLN A 162 -22.53 1.04 -18.36
C GLN A 162 -22.90 0.85 -19.84
N GLY A 163 -22.81 -0.40 -20.32
CA GLY A 163 -23.03 -0.77 -21.71
C GLY A 163 -24.27 -1.63 -21.88
N PRO A 164 -24.82 -1.72 -23.09
CA PRO A 164 -25.95 -2.57 -23.42
C PRO A 164 -25.70 -4.03 -23.01
N ARG A 165 -26.78 -4.78 -22.71
CA ARG A 165 -26.78 -6.17 -22.19
C ARG A 165 -25.87 -7.14 -22.95
N GLU A 166 -25.61 -6.89 -24.24
CA GLU A 166 -24.72 -7.69 -25.09
C GLU A 166 -23.24 -7.61 -24.64
N VAL A 167 -22.79 -6.44 -24.17
CA VAL A 167 -21.43 -6.25 -23.65
C VAL A 167 -21.23 -6.99 -22.33
N ALA A 168 -22.27 -7.04 -21.49
CA ALA A 168 -22.28 -7.81 -20.25
C ALA A 168 -22.18 -9.33 -20.50
N GLY A 169 -22.73 -9.83 -21.62
CA GLY A 169 -22.61 -11.23 -22.04
C GLY A 169 -21.19 -11.61 -22.44
N ALA A 170 -20.52 -10.78 -23.26
CA ALA A 170 -19.14 -11.02 -23.69
C ALA A 170 -18.13 -10.91 -22.54
N VAL A 171 -18.32 -9.93 -21.65
CA VAL A 171 -17.58 -9.75 -20.38
C VAL A 171 -17.73 -10.99 -19.49
N ARG A 172 -18.95 -11.51 -19.34
CA ARG A 172 -19.22 -12.74 -18.59
C ARG A 172 -18.54 -13.97 -19.19
N ASP A 173 -18.59 -14.13 -20.51
CA ASP A 173 -17.95 -15.25 -21.19
C ASP A 173 -16.42 -15.17 -21.08
N GLY A 174 -15.85 -13.96 -21.05
CA GLY A 174 -14.45 -13.70 -20.75
C GLY A 174 -14.05 -14.01 -19.30
N ALA A 175 -14.95 -13.85 -18.33
CA ALA A 175 -14.68 -14.15 -16.91
C ALA A 175 -14.72 -15.65 -16.57
N ARG A 176 -15.45 -16.45 -17.36
CA ARG A 176 -15.65 -17.90 -17.12
C ARG A 176 -14.35 -18.71 -17.04
N PRO A 177 -13.32 -18.49 -17.87
CA PRO A 177 -12.03 -19.18 -17.74
C PRO A 177 -11.30 -18.87 -16.42
N VAL A 178 -11.36 -17.63 -15.92
CA VAL A 178 -10.70 -17.18 -14.67
C VAL A 178 -11.44 -17.69 -13.45
N ILE A 179 -12.77 -17.59 -13.46
CA ILE A 179 -13.58 -18.26 -12.45
C ILE A 179 -13.28 -19.76 -12.53
N GLY A 180 -13.24 -20.33 -13.74
CA GLY A 180 -12.83 -21.70 -14.02
C GLY A 180 -11.47 -22.09 -13.43
N SER A 181 -10.47 -21.21 -13.42
CA SER A 181 -9.14 -21.48 -12.86
C SER A 181 -9.15 -21.45 -11.32
N LEU A 182 -9.81 -20.47 -10.69
CA LEU A 182 -10.13 -20.48 -9.24
C LEU A 182 -10.87 -21.77 -8.86
N LEU A 183 -11.74 -22.24 -9.76
CA LEU A 183 -12.57 -23.42 -9.62
C LEU A 183 -11.86 -24.75 -9.97
N GLN A 184 -10.64 -24.75 -10.53
CA GLN A 184 -9.92 -25.98 -10.92
C GLN A 184 -8.94 -26.48 -9.84
N SER A 185 -8.81 -25.76 -8.72
CA SER A 185 -7.89 -26.13 -7.64
C SER A 185 -8.30 -27.43 -6.93
N THR A 186 -7.32 -28.31 -6.70
CA THR A 186 -7.45 -29.76 -6.45
C THR A 186 -7.95 -30.19 -5.07
N ALA A 187 -8.62 -29.34 -4.29
CA ALA A 187 -9.12 -29.74 -2.98
C ALA A 187 -10.62 -30.11 -3.04
N ARG A 188 -10.93 -31.41 -2.88
CA ARG A 188 -12.32 -31.85 -2.57
C ARG A 188 -12.79 -31.42 -1.17
N TRP A 189 -11.90 -30.84 -0.38
CA TRP A 189 -12.04 -30.63 1.06
C TRP A 189 -12.58 -29.22 1.29
N GLY A 190 -13.63 -29.09 2.11
CA GLY A 190 -14.17 -27.79 2.50
C GLY A 190 -15.32 -27.26 1.64
N LEU A 191 -15.70 -27.87 0.51
CA LEU A 191 -16.85 -27.40 -0.28
C LEU A 191 -18.17 -27.45 0.50
N ARG A 192 -18.42 -28.55 1.24
CA ARG A 192 -19.61 -28.67 2.09
C ARG A 192 -19.61 -27.63 3.22
N ASP A 193 -18.43 -27.24 3.70
CA ASP A 193 -18.28 -26.20 4.71
C ASP A 193 -18.51 -24.82 4.11
N ALA A 194 -18.04 -24.61 2.87
CA ALA A 194 -18.25 -23.38 2.12
C ALA A 194 -19.73 -23.14 1.80
N LEU A 195 -20.45 -24.19 1.37
CA LEU A 195 -21.90 -24.10 1.16
C LEU A 195 -22.65 -23.84 2.48
N ARG A 196 -22.24 -24.47 3.59
CA ARG A 196 -22.84 -24.21 4.90
C ARG A 196 -22.57 -22.79 5.40
N TRP A 197 -21.41 -22.21 5.08
CA TRP A 197 -21.05 -20.86 5.51
C TRP A 197 -22.01 -19.79 4.95
N HIS A 198 -22.46 -19.94 3.69
CA HIS A 198 -23.41 -19.03 3.07
C HIS A 198 -24.80 -19.02 3.73
N VAL A 199 -25.13 -20.01 4.57
CA VAL A 199 -26.38 -20.06 5.37
C VAL A 199 -26.33 -19.13 6.58
N GLY A 200 -25.14 -18.82 7.11
CA GLY A 200 -24.95 -18.00 8.32
C GLY A 200 -24.77 -16.51 8.06
N ILE A 201 -25.02 -16.05 6.83
CA ILE A 201 -25.01 -14.63 6.46
C ILE A 201 -26.37 -14.04 6.89
N PRO A 202 -26.44 -12.92 7.64
CA PRO A 202 -27.68 -12.34 8.17
C PRO A 202 -28.75 -12.10 7.11
N GLU A 203 -28.31 -11.76 5.89
CA GLU A 203 -29.18 -11.59 4.73
C GLU A 203 -29.81 -12.90 4.21
N ALA A 204 -29.52 -14.06 4.80
CA ALA A 204 -30.04 -15.37 4.49
C ALA A 204 -30.66 -16.10 5.70
N GLU A 205 -30.87 -15.40 6.83
CA GLU A 205 -31.65 -15.94 7.96
C GLU A 205 -32.99 -16.47 7.40
N ASP A 206 -33.28 -17.75 7.68
CA ASP A 206 -34.39 -18.58 7.20
C ASP A 206 -34.27 -19.26 5.81
N ALA A 207 -33.15 -19.14 5.09
CA ALA A 207 -32.99 -19.67 3.73
C ALA A 207 -31.87 -20.74 3.59
N GLY A 208 -32.04 -21.72 2.68
CA GLY A 208 -31.01 -22.74 2.42
C GLY A 208 -29.78 -22.16 1.69
N HIS A 209 -28.65 -22.88 1.67
CA HIS A 209 -27.41 -22.42 1.02
C HIS A 209 -27.58 -22.03 -0.47
N VAL A 210 -28.53 -22.67 -1.18
CA VAL A 210 -28.85 -22.32 -2.57
C VAL A 210 -29.59 -20.98 -2.65
N ASP A 211 -30.51 -20.70 -1.72
CA ASP A 211 -31.25 -19.44 -1.68
C ASP A 211 -30.31 -18.25 -1.38
N ALA A 212 -29.29 -18.44 -0.53
CA ALA A 212 -28.26 -17.43 -0.28
C ALA A 212 -27.45 -17.08 -1.55
N LEU A 213 -27.10 -18.10 -2.36
CA LEU A 213 -26.42 -17.89 -3.64
C LEU A 213 -27.34 -17.26 -4.69
N ILE A 214 -28.63 -17.62 -4.72
CA ILE A 214 -29.64 -16.96 -5.58
C ILE A 214 -29.80 -15.49 -5.18
N ARG A 215 -29.83 -15.18 -3.89
CA ARG A 215 -29.86 -13.78 -3.43
C ARG A 215 -28.62 -13.03 -3.89
N LEU A 216 -27.43 -13.62 -3.77
CA LEU A 216 -26.18 -13.02 -4.23
C LEU A 216 -26.14 -12.80 -5.75
N SER A 217 -26.71 -13.71 -6.55
CA SER A 217 -26.80 -13.52 -8.02
C SER A 217 -27.77 -12.40 -8.41
N SER A 218 -28.80 -12.17 -7.61
CA SER A 218 -29.75 -11.06 -7.80
C SER A 218 -29.27 -9.73 -7.22
N ALA A 219 -28.20 -9.75 -6.41
CA ALA A 219 -27.66 -8.59 -5.73
C ALA A 219 -26.89 -7.68 -6.70
N SER A 220 -26.92 -6.37 -6.46
CA SER A 220 -26.02 -5.47 -7.16
C SER A 220 -24.58 -5.75 -6.72
N ARG A 221 -23.60 -5.58 -7.62
CA ARG A 221 -22.20 -5.87 -7.30
C ARG A 221 -21.68 -5.06 -6.10
N SER A 222 -22.18 -3.84 -5.90
CA SER A 222 -21.87 -3.03 -4.71
C SER A 222 -22.38 -3.66 -3.41
N SER A 223 -23.58 -4.22 -3.41
CA SER A 223 -24.11 -4.97 -2.26
C SER A 223 -23.43 -6.32 -2.05
N ALA A 224 -22.86 -6.91 -3.10
CA ALA A 224 -22.12 -8.17 -3.04
C ALA A 224 -20.67 -8.01 -2.51
N VAL A 225 -20.11 -6.80 -2.48
CA VAL A 225 -18.71 -6.55 -2.04
C VAL A 225 -18.48 -7.10 -0.64
N ALA A 226 -19.32 -6.70 0.32
CA ALA A 226 -19.12 -7.07 1.72
C ALA A 226 -19.18 -8.59 1.98
N PRO A 227 -20.22 -9.34 1.52
CA PRO A 227 -20.25 -10.79 1.72
C PRO A 227 -19.14 -11.53 0.95
N LEU A 228 -18.71 -11.06 -0.22
CA LEU A 228 -17.62 -11.69 -0.96
C LEU A 228 -16.26 -11.50 -0.29
N LEU A 229 -15.92 -10.29 0.16
CA LEU A 229 -14.66 -10.06 0.87
C LEU A 229 -14.65 -10.77 2.23
N ALA A 230 -15.80 -10.89 2.90
CA ALA A 230 -15.94 -11.70 4.10
C ALA A 230 -15.67 -13.19 3.82
N ALA A 231 -16.20 -13.72 2.71
CA ALA A 231 -15.97 -15.08 2.25
C ALA A 231 -14.49 -15.33 1.91
N PHE A 232 -13.83 -14.39 1.24
CA PHE A 232 -12.40 -14.42 0.93
C PHE A 232 -11.54 -14.53 2.20
N LEU A 233 -11.78 -13.67 3.19
CA LEU A 233 -11.06 -13.69 4.47
C LEU A 233 -11.34 -14.96 5.27
N ALA A 234 -12.57 -15.46 5.25
CA ALA A 234 -12.95 -16.71 5.91
C ALA A 234 -12.25 -17.93 5.29
N ASP A 235 -12.09 -17.94 3.96
CA ASP A 235 -11.31 -18.96 3.27
C ASP A 235 -9.82 -18.86 3.62
N ALA A 236 -9.23 -17.67 3.59
CA ALA A 236 -7.84 -17.47 4.00
C ALA A 236 -7.57 -17.98 5.42
N LYS A 237 -8.47 -17.66 6.36
CA LYS A 237 -8.43 -18.16 7.74
C LYS A 237 -8.46 -19.69 7.80
N ASP A 238 -9.46 -20.30 7.17
CA ASP A 238 -9.65 -21.76 7.19
C ASP A 238 -8.45 -22.49 6.60
N GLN A 239 -7.89 -21.97 5.49
CA GLN A 239 -6.69 -22.53 4.88
C GLN A 239 -5.47 -22.43 5.79
N ALA A 240 -5.24 -21.27 6.40
CA ALA A 240 -4.10 -21.08 7.27
C ALA A 240 -4.19 -21.90 8.58
N GLU A 241 -5.38 -22.24 9.05
CA GLU A 241 -5.59 -23.11 10.22
C GLU A 241 -5.51 -24.61 9.89
N ARG A 242 -6.08 -25.05 8.76
CA ARG A 242 -6.11 -26.47 8.37
C ARG A 242 -4.82 -26.95 7.70
N HIS A 243 -4.12 -26.03 7.04
CA HIS A 243 -2.91 -26.31 6.27
C HIS A 243 -1.80 -25.31 6.65
N PRO A 244 -1.36 -25.32 7.92
CA PRO A 244 -0.28 -24.45 8.34
C PRO A 244 0.99 -24.74 7.53
N ALA A 245 1.78 -23.70 7.30
CA ALA A 245 3.03 -23.81 6.57
C ALA A 245 3.98 -24.82 7.23
N LEU A 246 4.75 -25.51 6.39
CA LEU A 246 5.91 -26.28 6.78
C LEU A 246 6.84 -25.36 7.56
N ARG A 247 7.03 -25.69 8.83
CA ARG A 247 7.83 -24.91 9.77
C ARG A 247 9.31 -25.01 9.34
N SER A 248 9.80 -24.00 8.62
CA SER A 248 11.22 -23.83 8.28
C SER A 248 11.91 -22.94 9.30
N ALA A 249 13.25 -22.97 9.31
CA ALA A 249 14.01 -21.94 9.99
C ALA A 249 13.77 -20.60 9.30
N CYS A 250 13.36 -19.59 10.05
CA CYS A 250 13.16 -18.22 9.57
C CYS A 250 13.80 -17.24 10.57
N SER A 251 14.12 -16.04 10.08
CA SER A 251 14.78 -14.97 10.83
C SER A 251 13.83 -14.13 11.67
N CYS A 252 12.56 -14.54 11.82
CA CYS A 252 11.58 -13.71 12.52
C CYS A 252 11.94 -13.55 13.99
N GLU A 253 11.80 -12.32 14.46
CA GLU A 253 12.12 -11.92 15.81
C GLU A 253 10.83 -11.91 16.65
N ILE A 254 10.57 -13.02 17.31
CA ILE A 254 9.42 -13.19 18.20
C ILE A 254 9.77 -12.60 19.58
N PRO A 255 8.90 -11.76 20.18
CA PRO A 255 9.09 -11.26 21.54
C PRO A 255 9.30 -12.39 22.55
N ALA A 256 10.20 -12.20 23.51
CA ALA A 256 10.53 -13.19 24.53
C ALA A 256 9.34 -13.56 25.45
N SER A 257 8.30 -12.73 25.48
CA SER A 257 7.04 -12.97 26.19
C SER A 257 6.19 -14.07 25.56
N GLU A 258 6.47 -14.47 24.33
CA GLU A 258 5.70 -15.50 23.63
C GLU A 258 6.28 -16.91 23.85
N PRO A 259 5.43 -17.92 24.14
CA PRO A 259 5.87 -19.26 24.52
C PRO A 259 6.51 -20.03 23.35
N ALA A 260 6.37 -19.57 22.12
CA ALA A 260 6.82 -20.25 20.91
C ALA A 260 8.27 -19.87 20.52
N ARG A 261 9.26 -20.25 21.35
CA ARG A 261 10.66 -20.11 20.97
C ARG A 261 11.00 -21.07 19.81
N GLY A 262 11.07 -20.52 18.60
CA GLY A 262 11.72 -21.14 17.43
C GLY A 262 10.81 -21.82 16.38
N ARG A 263 9.49 -21.93 16.61
CA ARG A 263 8.54 -22.48 15.61
C ARG A 263 7.24 -21.68 15.62
N HIS A 264 6.98 -20.94 14.55
CA HIS A 264 5.78 -20.11 14.39
C HIS A 264 5.25 -20.18 12.96
N ASP A 265 4.03 -19.68 12.77
CA ASP A 265 3.41 -19.57 11.46
C ASP A 265 3.62 -18.16 10.91
N HIS A 266 3.77 -18.04 9.59
CA HIS A 266 3.77 -16.73 8.93
C HIS A 266 2.35 -16.28 8.61
N ALA A 267 2.13 -14.98 8.74
CA ALA A 267 1.03 -14.26 8.14
C ALA A 267 1.14 -14.32 6.62
N TRP A 268 0.00 -14.24 5.96
CA TRP A 268 -0.04 -14.01 4.51
C TRP A 268 0.10 -12.51 4.28
N VAL A 269 0.68 -12.09 3.16
CA VAL A 269 0.97 -10.67 2.93
C VAL A 269 0.27 -10.16 1.67
N LEU A 270 -0.41 -9.02 1.77
CA LEU A 270 -0.96 -8.30 0.62
C LEU A 270 -0.24 -6.97 0.48
N PHE A 271 0.48 -6.79 -0.62
CA PHE A 271 1.09 -5.54 -0.99
C PHE A 271 0.12 -4.75 -1.86
N VAL A 272 -0.12 -3.49 -1.52
CA VAL A 272 -1.05 -2.61 -2.23
C VAL A 272 -0.35 -1.31 -2.61
N ASP A 273 -0.07 -1.14 -3.90
CA ASP A 273 0.33 0.14 -4.48
C ASP A 273 -0.90 0.94 -4.95
N GLY A 274 -0.76 2.26 -5.06
CA GLY A 274 -1.88 3.13 -5.42
C GLY A 274 -3.02 3.16 -4.40
N ALA A 275 -2.74 2.95 -3.10
CA ALA A 275 -3.78 2.89 -2.06
C ALA A 275 -4.59 4.19 -1.94
N GLN A 276 -4.00 5.31 -2.32
CA GLN A 276 -4.62 6.63 -2.36
C GLN A 276 -5.63 6.82 -3.48
N THR A 277 -5.55 6.02 -4.56
CA THR A 277 -6.47 6.12 -5.68
C THR A 277 -7.90 5.83 -5.23
N PRO A 278 -8.93 6.33 -5.95
CA PRO A 278 -10.32 5.99 -5.62
C PRO A 278 -10.58 4.48 -5.59
N ALA A 279 -9.91 3.70 -6.45
CA ALA A 279 -10.01 2.24 -6.49
C ALA A 279 -9.37 1.59 -5.26
N GLY A 280 -8.12 1.94 -4.96
CA GLY A 280 -7.39 1.43 -3.79
C GLY A 280 -8.10 1.74 -2.47
N ARG A 281 -8.58 2.97 -2.29
CA ARG A 281 -9.35 3.37 -1.10
C ARG A 281 -10.60 2.51 -0.94
N ARG A 282 -11.41 2.36 -2.00
CA ARG A 282 -12.62 1.53 -1.96
C ARG A 282 -12.32 0.09 -1.58
N PHE A 283 -11.26 -0.50 -2.13
CA PHE A 283 -10.86 -1.86 -1.81
C PHE A 283 -10.43 -2.01 -0.34
N LEU A 284 -9.54 -1.15 0.15
CA LEU A 284 -9.04 -1.22 1.52
C LEU A 284 -10.14 -0.97 2.57
N THR A 285 -11.02 0.02 2.33
CA THR A 285 -12.19 0.24 3.18
C THR A 285 -13.11 -0.97 3.20
N ALA A 286 -13.39 -1.58 2.04
CA ALA A 286 -14.22 -2.78 1.96
C ALA A 286 -13.58 -4.00 2.65
N LEU A 287 -12.25 -4.13 2.58
CA LEU A 287 -11.50 -5.20 3.24
C LEU A 287 -11.58 -5.06 4.77
N VAL A 288 -11.37 -3.85 5.30
CA VAL A 288 -11.50 -3.57 6.74
C VAL A 288 -12.94 -3.80 7.20
N ALA A 289 -13.94 -3.36 6.44
CA ALA A 289 -15.34 -3.61 6.75
C ALA A 289 -15.66 -5.12 6.78
N ALA A 290 -15.06 -5.92 5.89
CA ALA A 290 -15.21 -7.37 5.89
C ALA A 290 -14.57 -8.05 7.13
N ARG A 291 -13.46 -7.51 7.64
CA ARG A 291 -12.86 -7.97 8.90
C ARG A 291 -13.77 -7.72 10.10
N ILE A 292 -14.26 -6.48 10.23
CA ILE A 292 -15.21 -6.09 11.27
C ILE A 292 -16.45 -6.98 11.22
N ARG A 293 -16.96 -7.24 10.01
CA ARG A 293 -18.09 -8.14 9.79
C ARG A 293 -17.79 -9.54 10.31
N ASN A 294 -16.69 -10.15 9.89
CA ASN A 294 -16.33 -11.50 10.34
C ASN A 294 -16.17 -11.59 11.87
N GLU A 295 -15.65 -10.53 12.51
CA GLU A 295 -15.56 -10.42 13.97
C GLU A 295 -16.92 -10.42 14.66
N GLN A 296 -17.90 -9.72 14.10
CA GLN A 296 -19.27 -9.70 14.64
C GLN A 296 -19.97 -11.06 14.51
N HIS A 297 -19.67 -11.85 13.48
CA HIS A 297 -20.34 -13.13 13.20
C HIS A 297 -19.73 -14.32 13.93
N ALA A 298 -18.50 -14.19 14.43
CA ALA A 298 -17.84 -15.20 15.26
C ALA A 298 -17.37 -14.56 16.57
N PRO A 299 -18.29 -14.14 17.45
CA PRO A 299 -17.94 -13.47 18.69
C PRO A 299 -17.20 -14.44 19.63
N GLY A 300 -15.96 -14.10 19.93
CA GLY A 300 -15.09 -14.84 20.85
C GLY A 300 -13.64 -14.36 20.71
N PRO A 301 -12.79 -14.56 21.74
CA PRO A 301 -11.40 -14.07 21.73
C PRO A 301 -10.52 -14.66 20.61
N PHE A 302 -11.03 -15.66 19.87
CA PHE A 302 -10.32 -16.44 18.86
C PHE A 302 -11.05 -16.47 17.50
N GLY A 303 -12.18 -15.76 17.36
CA GLY A 303 -13.22 -16.09 16.38
C GLY A 303 -13.01 -15.63 14.93
N ALA A 304 -12.26 -14.55 14.66
CA ALA A 304 -12.29 -13.92 13.34
C ALA A 304 -10.96 -13.38 12.78
N ALA A 305 -9.84 -13.62 13.47
CA ALA A 305 -8.53 -13.20 12.99
C ALA A 305 -8.10 -13.99 11.73
N ASP A 306 -8.23 -13.36 10.56
CA ASP A 306 -7.65 -13.83 9.30
C ASP A 306 -6.12 -13.78 9.33
N PRO A 307 -5.39 -14.46 8.43
CA PRO A 307 -3.92 -14.48 8.46
C PRO A 307 -3.28 -13.30 7.71
N LEU A 308 -4.05 -12.36 7.15
CA LEU A 308 -3.54 -11.43 6.14
C LEU A 308 -2.98 -10.14 6.76
N VAL A 309 -1.69 -9.88 6.62
CA VAL A 309 -1.11 -8.55 6.84
C VAL A 309 -1.20 -7.78 5.53
N VAL A 310 -1.71 -6.56 5.57
CA VAL A 310 -1.74 -5.67 4.39
C VAL A 310 -0.66 -4.62 4.56
N LEU A 311 0.14 -4.37 3.53
CA LEU A 311 1.08 -3.25 3.47
C LEU A 311 0.71 -2.38 2.26
N ALA A 312 0.15 -1.21 2.55
CA ALA A 312 -0.38 -0.29 1.56
C ALA A 312 0.51 0.96 1.43
N ALA A 313 0.97 1.26 0.22
CA ALA A 313 1.70 2.49 -0.06
C ALA A 313 0.74 3.68 -0.04
N CYS A 314 0.92 4.60 0.90
CA CYS A 314 0.09 5.79 1.02
C CYS A 314 0.96 7.06 0.88
N ASP A 315 0.52 7.98 0.03
CA ASP A 315 1.14 9.29 -0.16
C ASP A 315 0.43 10.41 0.62
N GLN A 316 -0.70 10.10 1.26
CA GLN A 316 -1.52 11.04 2.01
C GLN A 316 -1.82 10.55 3.42
N TRP A 317 -1.80 11.48 4.37
CA TRP A 317 -2.36 11.28 5.70
C TRP A 317 -3.89 11.21 5.64
N GLN A 318 -4.49 10.23 6.32
CA GLN A 318 -5.95 10.14 6.45
C GLN A 318 -6.41 10.64 7.83
N PRO A 319 -7.45 11.51 7.90
CA PRO A 319 -7.96 12.04 9.18
C PRO A 319 -8.41 10.96 10.17
N GLU A 320 -8.90 9.83 9.69
CA GLU A 320 -9.36 8.72 10.53
C GLU A 320 -8.25 8.14 11.43
N TRP A 321 -6.98 8.23 11.00
CA TRP A 321 -5.83 7.76 11.77
C TRP A 321 -5.51 8.65 12.96
N THR A 322 -5.88 9.95 12.90
CA THR A 322 -5.64 10.93 13.97
C THR A 322 -6.36 10.55 15.27
N THR A 323 -7.31 9.62 15.26
CA THR A 323 -7.90 9.10 16.50
C THR A 323 -6.92 8.29 17.36
N ARG A 324 -5.87 7.72 16.76
CA ARG A 324 -4.92 6.81 17.43
C ARG A 324 -3.45 7.10 17.16
N TRP A 325 -3.16 7.85 16.11
CA TRP A 325 -1.80 8.11 15.66
C TRP A 325 -1.57 9.61 15.57
N CYS A 326 -0.40 10.04 15.99
CA CYS A 326 0.06 11.41 15.77
C CYS A 326 0.37 11.60 14.28
N GLU A 327 -0.06 12.72 13.75
CA GLU A 327 0.29 13.17 12.41
C GLU A 327 1.82 13.27 12.27
N PRO A 328 2.42 12.99 11.10
CA PRO A 328 3.87 12.99 10.92
C PRO A 328 4.56 14.35 11.18
N TRP A 329 3.81 15.44 11.13
CA TRP A 329 4.27 16.80 11.45
C TRP A 329 4.00 17.20 12.91
N ARG A 330 3.53 16.27 13.75
CA ARG A 330 3.34 16.49 15.19
C ARG A 330 4.03 15.37 15.98
N THR A 331 4.95 15.76 16.84
CA THR A 331 5.68 14.86 17.74
C THR A 331 4.88 14.55 19.01
N THR A 332 4.18 15.51 19.59
CA THR A 332 3.44 15.27 20.85
C THR A 332 2.00 14.82 20.60
N PRO A 333 1.55 13.69 21.20
CA PRO A 333 0.14 13.34 21.26
C PRO A 333 -0.70 14.48 21.84
N LEU A 334 -1.94 14.62 21.38
CA LEU A 334 -2.85 15.59 22.01
C LEU A 334 -3.05 15.24 23.50
N PRO A 335 -3.15 16.24 24.39
CA PRO A 335 -3.46 15.99 25.79
C PRO A 335 -4.71 15.12 25.93
N GLU A 336 -4.68 14.15 26.84
CA GLU A 336 -5.80 13.23 27.13
C GLU A 336 -6.25 12.37 25.92
N SER A 337 -5.44 12.31 24.86
CA SER A 337 -5.70 11.47 23.68
C SER A 337 -4.96 10.14 23.76
N PRO A 338 -5.54 9.03 23.26
CA PRO A 338 -4.84 7.74 23.14
C PRO A 338 -3.84 7.71 21.97
N GLN A 339 -3.54 8.87 21.36
CA GLN A 339 -2.64 8.99 20.22
C GLN A 339 -1.22 8.53 20.54
N ARG A 340 -0.60 7.87 19.56
CA ARG A 340 0.78 7.37 19.63
C ARG A 340 1.58 7.88 18.44
N ARG A 341 2.89 8.08 18.64
CA ARG A 341 3.81 8.41 17.56
C ARG A 341 3.88 7.24 16.57
N ILE A 342 3.85 7.54 15.28
CA ILE A 342 4.09 6.53 14.25
C ILE A 342 5.58 6.13 14.25
N PRO A 343 5.93 4.85 14.08
CA PRO A 343 7.32 4.42 13.98
C PRO A 343 7.85 4.52 12.54
N LEU A 344 9.17 4.47 12.39
CA LEU A 344 9.80 4.14 11.11
C LEU A 344 9.50 2.68 10.74
N LEU A 345 9.51 2.33 9.45
CA LEU A 345 9.30 0.97 8.97
C LEU A 345 10.33 -0.01 9.57
N SER A 346 11.59 0.40 9.68
CA SER A 346 12.67 -0.35 10.34
C SER A 346 12.45 -0.63 11.82
N ARG A 347 11.56 0.13 12.47
CA ARG A 347 11.22 0.01 13.90
C ARG A 347 9.79 -0.47 14.12
N ALA A 348 9.05 -0.75 13.03
CA ALA A 348 7.70 -1.25 13.11
C ALA A 348 7.72 -2.68 13.65
N THR A 349 6.96 -2.94 14.71
CA THR A 349 6.88 -4.26 15.32
C THR A 349 5.45 -4.60 15.68
N ARG A 350 5.14 -5.90 15.73
CA ARG A 350 3.86 -6.40 16.23
C ARG A 350 3.55 -5.92 17.63
N GLY A 351 4.56 -5.87 18.51
CA GLY A 351 4.38 -5.38 19.87
C GLY A 351 3.94 -3.92 19.94
N VAL A 352 4.49 -3.05 19.07
CA VAL A 352 4.04 -1.64 19.00
C VAL A 352 2.60 -1.55 18.51
N TRP A 353 2.23 -2.37 17.53
CA TRP A 353 0.86 -2.46 17.03
C TRP A 353 -0.14 -2.91 18.10
N THR A 354 0.11 -4.06 18.74
CA THR A 354 -0.85 -4.70 19.65
C THR A 354 -1.06 -3.95 20.96
N ARG A 355 -0.13 -3.07 21.37
CA ARG A 355 -0.33 -2.19 22.54
C ARG A 355 -1.57 -1.30 22.42
N GLN A 356 -2.11 -1.12 21.21
CA GLN A 356 -3.35 -0.39 21.01
C GLN A 356 -4.60 -1.10 21.57
N ASP A 357 -4.48 -2.38 21.93
CA ASP A 357 -5.53 -3.22 22.50
C ASP A 357 -5.47 -3.26 24.05
N GLU A 358 -4.55 -2.49 24.66
CA GLU A 358 -4.43 -2.39 26.12
C GLU A 358 -5.64 -1.67 26.75
N PRO A 359 -6.14 -2.14 27.91
CA PRO A 359 -7.33 -1.59 28.55
C PRO A 359 -7.09 -0.16 29.08
N GLY A 360 -7.80 0.81 28.53
CA GLY A 360 -7.76 2.21 28.96
C GLY A 360 -7.74 3.21 27.78
N GLY A 361 -8.91 3.51 27.22
CA GLY A 361 -9.14 4.75 26.46
C GLY A 361 -8.96 4.71 24.94
N GLY A 362 -8.83 3.55 24.30
CA GLY A 362 -8.90 3.46 22.83
C GLY A 362 -10.35 3.49 22.31
N PRO A 363 -10.60 3.92 21.04
CA PRO A 363 -11.93 3.88 20.43
C PRO A 363 -12.55 2.47 20.39
N ASP A 364 -13.80 2.39 19.90
CA ASP A 364 -14.55 1.13 19.76
C ASP A 364 -13.71 0.04 19.06
N PRO A 365 -13.50 -1.14 19.68
CA PRO A 365 -12.80 -2.28 19.06
C PRO A 365 -13.33 -2.72 17.70
N LEU A 366 -14.53 -2.28 17.32
CA LEU A 366 -15.15 -2.52 16.02
C LEU A 366 -14.95 -1.35 15.02
N SER A 367 -14.21 -0.31 15.40
CA SER A 367 -13.89 0.83 14.52
C SER A 367 -12.84 0.47 13.47
N ALA A 368 -13.02 0.95 12.24
CA ALA A 368 -12.04 0.79 11.16
C ALA A 368 -10.64 1.33 11.52
N ALA A 369 -10.57 2.35 12.38
CA ALA A 369 -9.31 2.92 12.86
C ALA A 369 -8.41 1.89 13.58
N HIS A 370 -8.98 0.82 14.15
CA HIS A 370 -8.24 -0.23 14.87
C HIS A 370 -7.47 -1.18 13.96
N TYR A 371 -7.69 -1.11 12.65
CA TYR A 371 -6.97 -1.93 11.68
C TYR A 371 -5.78 -1.18 11.07
N TRP A 372 -5.73 0.14 11.18
CA TRP A 372 -4.69 0.95 10.56
C TRP A 372 -3.45 1.10 11.44
N TYR A 373 -2.30 0.68 10.90
CA TYR A 373 -0.98 0.87 11.49
C TYR A 373 -0.10 1.74 10.57
N PRO A 374 -0.17 3.09 10.67
CA PRO A 374 0.67 3.95 9.88
C PRO A 374 2.14 3.83 10.31
N VAL A 375 3.02 3.68 9.33
CA VAL A 375 4.47 3.58 9.52
C VAL A 375 5.17 4.49 8.53
N TRP A 376 6.21 5.18 8.96
CA TRP A 376 6.97 6.08 8.10
C TRP A 376 8.07 5.32 7.36
N LEU A 377 8.18 5.49 6.05
CA LEU A 377 9.25 4.89 5.25
C LEU A 377 10.61 5.47 5.67
N ASP A 378 11.57 4.60 5.96
CA ASP A 378 12.94 5.00 6.25
C ASP A 378 13.53 5.81 5.07
N PRO A 379 14.16 6.97 5.33
CA PRO A 379 14.90 7.67 4.28
C PRO A 379 16.08 6.80 3.84
N MET A 380 16.44 6.84 2.55
CA MET A 380 17.63 6.10 2.09
C MET A 380 18.89 6.61 2.76
N SER A 381 19.76 5.70 3.20
CA SER A 381 21.11 6.02 3.65
C SER A 381 21.98 6.70 2.59
N GLU A 382 23.08 7.30 3.05
CA GLU A 382 24.00 8.03 2.19
C GLU A 382 24.61 7.14 1.10
N ASP A 383 25.00 5.92 1.48
CA ASP A 383 25.57 4.92 0.57
C ASP A 383 24.54 4.53 -0.51
N ARG A 384 23.28 4.30 -0.12
CA ARG A 384 22.19 3.98 -1.06
C ARG A 384 21.90 5.13 -2.01
N VAL A 385 21.91 6.37 -1.52
CA VAL A 385 21.75 7.54 -2.38
C VAL A 385 22.91 7.61 -3.37
N ALA A 386 24.14 7.37 -2.92
CA ALA A 386 25.31 7.37 -3.79
C ALA A 386 25.20 6.28 -4.87
N ASP A 387 24.83 5.05 -4.51
CA ASP A 387 24.63 3.94 -5.45
C ASP A 387 23.57 4.27 -6.51
N VAL A 388 22.43 4.85 -6.10
CA VAL A 388 21.34 5.19 -7.01
C VAL A 388 21.68 6.43 -7.86
N ALA A 389 22.40 7.40 -7.31
CA ALA A 389 22.79 8.62 -8.00
C ALA A 389 24.03 8.45 -8.88
N ASP A 390 24.79 7.37 -8.70
CA ASP A 390 25.91 7.02 -9.57
C ASP A 390 25.39 6.47 -10.90
N SER A 391 25.90 7.01 -11.99
CA SER A 391 25.55 6.58 -13.34
C SER A 391 26.49 5.49 -13.85
N GLY A 392 27.53 5.12 -13.08
CA GLY A 392 28.58 4.19 -13.54
C GLY A 392 29.42 4.75 -14.70
N GLY A 393 29.20 6.01 -15.07
CA GLY A 393 29.92 6.70 -16.13
C GLY A 393 31.24 7.26 -15.63
N SER A 394 32.35 6.79 -16.20
CA SER A 394 33.74 7.12 -15.83
C SER A 394 34.14 8.61 -15.84
N LEU A 395 33.26 9.54 -16.25
CA LEU A 395 33.67 10.86 -16.73
C LEU A 395 33.16 12.06 -15.91
N ALA A 396 32.14 11.90 -15.07
CA ALA A 396 31.72 12.93 -14.11
C ALA A 396 32.12 12.47 -12.70
N GLY A 397 33.13 13.12 -12.09
CA GLY A 397 33.64 12.75 -10.77
C GLY A 397 32.53 12.53 -9.73
N PRO A 398 32.71 11.60 -8.76
CA PRO A 398 31.64 11.23 -7.84
C PRO A 398 31.25 12.43 -6.96
N VAL A 399 29.96 12.77 -6.95
CA VAL A 399 29.41 13.66 -5.91
C VAL A 399 29.54 12.92 -4.58
N PRO A 400 30.12 13.52 -3.53
CA PRO A 400 30.21 12.86 -2.24
C PRO A 400 28.83 12.39 -1.76
N ALA A 401 28.74 11.16 -1.25
CA ALA A 401 27.50 10.53 -0.79
C ALA A 401 26.70 11.43 0.17
N SER A 402 27.40 12.07 1.11
CA SER A 402 26.84 13.01 2.07
C SER A 402 26.22 14.25 1.42
N VAL A 403 26.81 14.76 0.33
CA VAL A 403 26.27 15.90 -0.43
C VAL A 403 25.02 15.48 -1.21
N ALA A 404 25.07 14.35 -1.91
CA ALA A 404 23.92 13.81 -2.63
C ALA A 404 22.75 13.52 -1.67
N HIS A 405 23.04 12.92 -0.52
CA HIS A 405 22.05 12.63 0.51
C HIS A 405 21.50 13.90 1.18
N ALA A 406 22.33 14.90 1.45
CA ALA A 406 21.87 16.19 1.98
C ALA A 406 21.00 16.98 0.98
N LEU A 407 21.27 16.83 -0.32
CA LEU A 407 20.50 17.44 -1.40
C LEU A 407 19.14 16.75 -1.57
N THR A 408 19.16 15.43 -1.72
CA THR A 408 17.97 14.62 -2.01
C THR A 408 17.13 14.36 -0.78
N GLY A 409 17.67 14.53 0.44
CA GLY A 409 17.00 14.16 1.68
C GLY A 409 16.79 12.65 1.84
N GLY A 410 17.46 11.82 1.03
CA GLY A 410 17.19 10.37 0.97
C GLY A 410 15.95 10.00 0.16
N LEU A 411 15.40 10.92 -0.65
CA LEU A 411 14.23 10.66 -1.50
C LEU A 411 14.61 9.92 -2.79
N TRP A 412 13.95 8.78 -3.03
CA TRP A 412 14.21 7.94 -4.20
C TRP A 412 14.10 8.69 -5.53
N GLY A 413 12.99 9.38 -5.76
CA GLY A 413 12.78 10.15 -6.99
C GLY A 413 13.81 11.26 -7.21
N ALA A 414 14.30 11.88 -6.12
CA ALA A 414 15.34 12.90 -6.22
C ALA A 414 16.70 12.29 -6.57
N ALA A 415 17.05 11.12 -6.02
CA ALA A 415 18.27 10.40 -6.39
C ALA A 415 18.25 9.97 -7.86
N LEU A 416 17.11 9.47 -8.35
CA LEU A 416 16.93 9.18 -9.78
C LEU A 416 17.06 10.44 -10.65
N THR A 417 16.45 11.56 -10.24
CA THR A 417 16.56 12.83 -10.97
C THR A 417 18.01 13.31 -11.05
N LEU A 418 18.77 13.13 -9.97
CA LEU A 418 20.20 13.46 -9.94
C LEU A 418 21.00 12.55 -10.88
N ARG A 419 20.72 11.23 -10.88
CA ARG A 419 21.35 10.28 -11.82
C ARG A 419 21.09 10.66 -13.27
N ASP A 420 19.84 10.92 -13.62
CA ASP A 420 19.43 11.28 -14.98
C ASP A 420 20.13 12.57 -15.44
N GLN A 421 20.26 13.56 -14.55
CA GLN A 421 21.02 14.78 -14.85
C GLN A 421 22.49 14.49 -15.13
N ARG A 422 23.14 13.67 -14.30
CA ARG A 422 24.55 13.30 -14.48
C ARG A 422 24.79 12.54 -15.77
N ALA A 423 23.84 11.69 -16.17
CA ALA A 423 23.90 11.00 -17.46
C ALA A 423 23.75 11.95 -18.66
N SER A 424 23.07 13.09 -18.48
CA SER A 424 22.82 14.07 -19.54
C SER A 424 23.83 15.22 -19.62
N ALA A 425 24.74 15.36 -18.66
CA ALA A 425 25.69 16.46 -18.60
C ALA A 425 26.77 16.35 -19.70
N SER A 426 27.03 17.46 -20.41
CA SER A 426 28.08 17.52 -21.44
C SER A 426 29.47 17.37 -20.82
N PRO A 427 30.38 16.56 -21.42
CA PRO A 427 31.76 16.44 -20.97
C PRO A 427 32.55 17.76 -21.08
N ASP A 428 32.11 18.67 -21.95
CA ASP A 428 32.76 19.96 -22.23
C ASP A 428 32.10 21.14 -21.51
N ALA A 429 31.36 20.90 -20.43
CA ALA A 429 30.66 21.96 -19.69
C ALA A 429 31.62 23.05 -19.18
N ASP A 430 31.31 24.30 -19.50
CA ASP A 430 32.07 25.47 -19.05
C ASP A 430 32.06 25.60 -17.52
N ALA A 431 33.03 26.34 -16.96
CA ALA A 431 33.14 26.52 -15.50
C ALA A 431 31.85 27.07 -14.86
N ALA A 432 31.14 27.97 -15.55
CA ALA A 432 29.86 28.52 -15.09
C ALA A 432 28.72 27.49 -15.05
N GLU A 433 28.80 26.43 -15.85
CA GLU A 433 27.83 25.33 -15.83
C GLU A 433 28.17 24.31 -14.72
N ARG A 434 29.46 24.10 -14.46
CA ARG A 434 29.97 23.25 -13.37
C ARG A 434 29.71 23.82 -11.97
N ASP A 435 29.81 25.14 -11.81
CA ASP A 435 29.61 25.82 -10.51
C ASP A 435 28.13 26.09 -10.18
N ARG A 436 27.22 25.74 -11.10
CA ARG A 436 25.79 25.97 -10.89
C ARG A 436 25.26 25.04 -9.77
N PRO A 437 24.41 25.53 -8.86
CA PRO A 437 23.77 24.67 -7.86
C PRO A 437 23.04 23.51 -8.54
N LEU A 438 23.19 22.29 -8.02
CA LEU A 438 22.61 21.08 -8.63
C LEU A 438 21.11 21.23 -8.98
N PRO A 439 20.22 21.78 -8.12
CA PRO A 439 18.82 22.01 -8.50
C PRO A 439 18.61 23.00 -9.65
N ALA A 440 19.57 23.91 -9.90
CA ALA A 440 19.54 24.88 -10.99
C ALA A 440 20.17 24.35 -12.29
N ALA A 441 20.83 23.18 -12.25
CA ALA A 441 21.30 22.51 -13.46
C ALA A 441 20.13 22.28 -14.44
N VAL A 442 20.44 22.32 -15.73
CA VAL A 442 19.46 22.11 -16.79
C VAL A 442 19.57 20.67 -17.32
N ASP A 443 18.45 20.10 -17.71
CA ASP A 443 18.43 18.83 -18.44
C ASP A 443 18.81 19.03 -19.92
N ALA A 444 18.83 17.93 -20.69
CA ALA A 444 19.10 17.95 -22.12
C ALA A 444 18.14 18.86 -22.93
N GLY A 445 16.96 19.18 -22.39
CA GLY A 445 15.99 20.10 -22.97
C GLY A 445 16.15 21.56 -22.54
N GLY A 446 17.20 21.89 -21.78
CA GLY A 446 17.43 23.25 -21.26
C GLY A 446 16.48 23.65 -20.12
N ARG A 447 15.75 22.68 -19.54
CA ARG A 447 14.82 22.94 -18.43
C ARG A 447 15.53 22.77 -17.09
N PRO A 448 15.39 23.72 -16.15
CA PRO A 448 15.97 23.57 -14.81
C PRO A 448 15.36 22.39 -14.05
N LEU A 449 16.21 21.64 -13.34
CA LEU A 449 15.77 20.50 -12.53
C LEU A 449 14.74 20.88 -11.47
N TRP A 450 14.89 22.04 -10.82
CA TRP A 450 13.94 22.50 -9.81
C TRP A 450 12.52 22.65 -10.37
N SER A 451 12.37 23.05 -11.65
CA SER A 451 11.04 23.22 -12.28
C SER A 451 10.37 21.87 -12.47
N ARG A 452 11.10 20.90 -13.04
CA ARG A 452 10.62 19.53 -13.21
C ARG A 452 10.30 18.85 -11.87
N ALA A 453 11.16 19.07 -10.86
CA ALA A 453 10.98 18.54 -9.53
C ALA A 453 9.69 19.08 -8.88
N LEU A 454 9.46 20.40 -8.93
CA LEU A 454 8.25 21.01 -8.38
C LEU A 454 7.00 20.54 -9.11
N GLU A 455 7.01 20.46 -10.43
CA GLU A 455 5.85 20.00 -11.21
C GLU A 455 5.46 18.55 -10.94
N SER A 456 6.44 17.68 -10.73
CA SER A 456 6.19 16.25 -10.47
C SER A 456 5.93 15.92 -9.00
N SER A 457 6.37 16.79 -8.09
CA SER A 457 6.31 16.55 -6.63
C SER A 457 5.16 17.28 -5.95
N LEU A 458 4.71 18.42 -6.50
CA LEU A 458 3.70 19.23 -5.86
C LEU A 458 2.33 18.55 -5.82
N PRO A 459 1.61 18.64 -4.68
CA PRO A 459 0.21 18.24 -4.60
C PRO A 459 -0.68 18.97 -5.61
N GLU A 460 -1.73 18.29 -6.06
CA GLU A 460 -2.82 18.94 -6.78
C GLU A 460 -3.38 20.13 -5.97
N GLY A 461 -3.57 21.27 -6.64
CA GLY A 461 -3.98 22.53 -6.01
C GLY A 461 -2.81 23.44 -5.60
N LEU A 462 -1.55 22.98 -5.67
CA LEU A 462 -0.38 23.85 -5.61
C LEU A 462 0.24 23.99 -6.99
N THR A 463 0.40 25.23 -7.45
CA THR A 463 0.99 25.52 -8.76
C THR A 463 2.51 25.50 -8.67
N ALA A 464 3.14 24.80 -9.61
CA ALA A 464 4.58 24.88 -9.78
C ALA A 464 4.99 26.28 -10.25
N PRO A 465 6.08 26.86 -9.71
CA PRO A 465 6.57 28.16 -10.17
C PRO A 465 6.94 28.13 -11.66
N GLY A 466 6.37 29.05 -12.44
CA GLY A 466 6.80 29.32 -13.81
C GLY A 466 8.05 30.23 -13.88
N ARG A 467 8.53 30.54 -15.08
CA ARG A 467 9.67 31.48 -15.29
C ARG A 467 9.34 32.93 -14.98
N GLN A 468 8.05 33.29 -14.94
CA GLN A 468 7.56 34.63 -14.62
C GLN A 468 6.41 34.49 -13.63
N TRP A 469 6.43 35.28 -12.57
CA TRP A 469 5.46 35.24 -11.49
C TRP A 469 5.01 36.66 -11.12
N THR A 470 3.71 36.84 -10.87
CA THR A 470 3.12 38.11 -10.42
C THR A 470 3.16 38.28 -8.90
N GLY A 471 3.45 37.20 -8.18
CA GLY A 471 3.64 37.14 -6.74
C GLY A 471 4.35 35.84 -6.34
N VAL A 472 4.84 35.76 -5.11
CA VAL A 472 5.59 34.59 -4.62
C VAL A 472 4.64 33.38 -4.46
N PRO A 473 4.85 32.25 -5.15
CA PRO A 473 4.07 31.03 -5.06
C PRO A 473 4.08 30.48 -3.65
N ALA A 474 2.96 29.88 -3.29
CA ALA A 474 2.74 29.47 -1.92
C ALA A 474 3.69 28.35 -1.43
N VAL A 475 4.22 27.50 -2.32
CA VAL A 475 5.28 26.54 -1.95
C VAL A 475 6.58 27.24 -1.55
N VAL A 476 6.92 28.36 -2.18
CA VAL A 476 8.13 29.14 -1.87
C VAL A 476 7.95 29.86 -0.54
N LEU A 477 6.77 30.43 -0.31
CA LEU A 477 6.40 31.01 0.98
C LEU A 477 6.45 29.96 2.10
N ALA A 478 5.89 28.77 1.87
CA ALA A 478 5.94 27.67 2.83
C ALA A 478 7.36 27.19 3.10
N ALA A 479 8.22 27.11 2.07
CA ALA A 479 9.62 26.75 2.23
C ALA A 479 10.38 27.79 3.06
N ALA A 480 10.17 29.09 2.81
CA ALA A 480 10.76 30.16 3.60
C ALA A 480 10.26 30.16 5.05
N TYR A 481 8.95 29.98 5.25
CA TYR A 481 8.33 29.94 6.57
C TYR A 481 8.80 28.75 7.42
N LEU A 482 8.95 27.56 6.83
CA LEU A 482 9.41 26.36 7.53
C LEU A 482 10.94 26.29 7.69
N ALA A 483 11.70 27.15 7.00
CA ALA A 483 13.14 27.27 7.18
C ALA A 483 13.52 28.11 8.41
N ASP A 484 12.62 28.98 8.89
CA ASP A 484 12.85 29.76 10.11
C ASP A 484 12.55 28.91 11.36
N VAL A 485 13.57 28.75 12.18
CA VAL A 485 13.54 27.96 13.43
C VAL A 485 12.55 28.57 14.44
N ARG A 486 12.26 29.87 14.36
CA ARG A 486 11.35 30.58 15.29
C ARG A 486 9.87 30.33 14.97
N THR A 487 9.56 30.00 13.73
CA THR A 487 8.20 29.79 13.23
C THR A 487 7.84 28.31 13.09
N ALA A 488 8.84 27.42 13.05
CA ALA A 488 8.63 25.99 12.85
C ALA A 488 7.80 25.32 13.98
N ASP A 489 7.81 25.92 15.18
CA ASP A 489 7.03 25.46 16.34
C ASP A 489 5.72 26.24 16.56
N ASP A 490 5.43 27.29 15.77
CA ASP A 490 4.20 28.08 15.93
C ASP A 490 3.04 27.49 15.08
N PRO A 491 1.99 26.93 15.71
CA PRO A 491 0.81 26.47 14.97
C PRO A 491 0.01 27.63 14.34
N ARG A 492 0.27 28.89 14.73
CA ARG A 492 -0.38 30.08 14.20
C ARG A 492 0.42 30.60 13.02
N VAL A 493 0.01 30.16 11.83
CA VAL A 493 0.46 30.76 10.58
C VAL A 493 0.08 32.25 10.59
N PRO A 494 0.98 33.18 10.23
CA PRO A 494 0.65 34.60 10.15
C PRO A 494 -0.59 34.80 9.26
N PRO A 495 -1.69 35.38 9.78
CA PRO A 495 -2.93 35.53 9.01
C PRO A 495 -2.77 36.50 7.82
N GLU A 496 -1.71 37.31 7.84
CA GLU A 496 -1.38 38.34 6.85
C GLU A 496 -0.86 37.75 5.53
N ILE A 497 -0.37 36.51 5.52
CA ILE A 497 0.12 35.85 4.30
C ILE A 497 -1.01 35.02 3.70
N ALA A 498 -1.70 35.60 2.73
CA ALA A 498 -2.72 34.90 1.94
C ALA A 498 -2.14 33.58 1.36
N ASP A 499 -2.96 32.53 1.30
CA ASP A 499 -2.66 31.18 0.77
C ASP A 499 -1.68 30.29 1.57
N LEU A 500 -0.89 30.84 2.52
CA LEU A 500 0.07 30.04 3.30
C LEU A 500 -0.60 28.94 4.16
N PRO A 501 -1.71 29.19 4.90
CA PRO A 501 -2.36 28.15 5.69
C PRO A 501 -2.83 26.96 4.86
N ARG A 502 -3.51 27.24 3.73
CA ARG A 502 -3.99 26.23 2.78
C ARG A 502 -2.84 25.42 2.18
N SER A 503 -1.74 26.10 1.86
CA SER A 503 -0.58 25.45 1.24
C SER A 503 0.16 24.55 2.21
N LEU A 504 0.32 24.98 3.47
CA LEU A 504 0.87 24.14 4.53
C LEU A 504 -0.03 22.93 4.81
N GLU A 505 -1.36 23.09 4.79
CA GLU A 505 -2.29 21.98 4.91
C GLU A 505 -2.13 20.96 3.77
N LEU A 506 -2.05 21.42 2.52
CA LEU A 506 -1.84 20.54 1.36
C LEU A 506 -0.48 19.82 1.42
N LEU A 507 0.59 20.52 1.81
CA LEU A 507 1.92 19.93 1.96
C LEU A 507 1.97 18.91 3.11
N ARG A 508 1.34 19.22 4.25
CA ARG A 508 1.20 18.29 5.39
C ARG A 508 0.41 17.05 4.99
N ARG A 509 -0.77 17.24 4.40
CA ARG A 509 -1.64 16.14 3.96
C ARG A 509 -0.94 15.20 2.99
N ASN A 510 -0.08 15.72 2.11
CA ASN A 510 0.71 14.93 1.15
C ASN A 510 2.13 14.59 1.65
N LEU A 511 2.35 14.66 2.97
CA LEU A 511 3.54 14.15 3.66
C LEU A 511 4.86 14.84 3.27
N TRP A 512 4.79 16.04 2.67
CA TRP A 512 5.95 16.86 2.35
C TRP A 512 6.49 17.64 3.56
N VAL A 513 5.68 17.78 4.61
CA VAL A 513 6.08 18.40 5.88
C VAL A 513 6.04 17.33 6.97
N SER A 514 7.15 17.12 7.65
CA SER A 514 7.26 16.10 8.69
C SER A 514 8.42 16.37 9.65
N THR A 515 8.29 15.84 10.86
CA THR A 515 9.35 15.79 11.87
C THR A 515 10.43 14.75 11.55
N PHE A 516 10.14 13.77 10.68
CA PHE A 516 11.11 12.76 10.22
C PHE A 516 12.20 13.33 9.31
N PHE A 517 11.92 14.45 8.63
CA PHE A 517 12.90 15.12 7.77
C PHE A 517 13.91 15.97 8.55
N HIS A 518 13.60 16.27 9.81
CA HIS A 518 14.46 17.11 10.62
C HIS A 518 15.76 16.35 10.95
N ARG A 519 16.89 16.86 10.46
CA ARG A 519 18.23 16.39 10.84
C ARG A 519 18.74 17.23 12.00
N PRO A 520 18.67 16.75 13.25
CA PRO A 520 19.22 17.50 14.37
C PRO A 520 20.74 17.66 14.20
N SER A 521 21.25 18.84 14.54
CA SER A 521 22.68 19.01 14.75
C SER A 521 23.09 18.24 16.02
N LEU A 522 24.34 17.78 16.09
CA LEU A 522 24.90 17.15 17.29
C LEU A 522 24.79 18.07 18.53
N ILE A 523 24.75 19.38 18.31
CA ILE A 523 24.62 20.40 19.35
C ILE A 523 23.18 20.51 19.86
N ARG A 524 22.17 20.15 19.06
CA ARG A 524 20.75 20.21 19.46
C ARG A 524 20.46 19.26 20.62
N GLU A 525 21.04 18.07 20.62
CA GLU A 525 20.88 17.11 21.74
C GLU A 525 21.40 17.69 23.05
N ILE A 526 22.48 18.50 22.98
CA ILE A 526 23.08 19.16 24.14
C ILE A 526 22.20 20.34 24.62
N GLY A 527 21.68 21.14 23.69
CA GLY A 527 20.94 22.37 24.01
C GLY A 527 19.47 22.14 24.36
N TRP A 528 18.82 21.16 23.73
CA TRP A 528 17.37 20.95 23.79
C TRP A 528 16.95 19.53 24.20
N GLY A 529 17.87 18.61 24.44
CA GLY A 529 17.57 17.28 25.00
C GLY A 529 16.55 16.48 24.19
N GLU A 530 15.54 15.91 24.87
CA GLU A 530 14.42 15.17 24.25
C GLU A 530 13.30 16.07 23.70
N ALA A 531 13.52 17.38 23.58
CA ALA A 531 12.51 18.30 23.05
C ALA A 531 12.04 17.88 21.65
N ASP A 532 10.76 18.17 21.40
CA ASP A 532 10.10 17.85 20.15
C ASP A 532 10.86 18.37 18.92
N ARG A 533 10.83 17.57 17.85
CA ARG A 533 11.45 17.93 16.58
C ARG A 533 10.47 18.80 15.80
N PRO A 534 10.85 20.01 15.37
CA PRO A 534 9.97 20.84 14.58
C PRO A 534 9.68 20.15 13.25
N PRO A 535 8.45 20.27 12.73
CA PRO A 535 8.14 19.84 11.39
C PRO A 535 8.89 20.71 10.38
N VAL A 536 9.57 20.07 9.42
CA VAL A 536 10.26 20.77 8.34
C VAL A 536 9.74 20.31 6.99
N LEU A 537 9.88 21.18 5.98
CA LEU A 537 9.65 20.81 4.59
C LEU A 537 10.73 19.83 4.15
N HIS A 538 10.35 18.84 3.34
CA HIS A 538 11.30 17.87 2.78
C HIS A 538 12.48 18.59 2.08
N PRO A 539 13.75 18.22 2.33
CA PRO A 539 14.92 18.93 1.84
C PRO A 539 14.93 19.16 0.33
N TRP A 540 14.61 18.12 -0.45
CA TRP A 540 14.51 18.22 -1.91
C TRP A 540 13.52 19.30 -2.37
N LEU A 541 12.28 19.26 -1.87
CA LEU A 541 11.24 20.21 -2.25
C LEU A 541 11.58 21.63 -1.80
N GLY A 542 12.09 21.80 -0.57
CA GLY A 542 12.51 23.10 -0.05
C GLY A 542 13.65 23.72 -0.86
N ARG A 543 14.68 22.94 -1.20
CA ARG A 543 15.79 23.41 -2.03
C ARG A 543 15.34 23.79 -3.43
N CYS A 544 14.48 22.99 -4.07
CA CYS A 544 13.92 23.33 -5.38
C CYS A 544 13.09 24.63 -5.32
N ALA A 545 12.25 24.80 -4.29
CA ALA A 545 11.45 26.01 -4.12
C ALA A 545 12.32 27.26 -3.90
N LEU A 546 13.34 27.18 -3.04
CA LEU A 546 14.27 28.29 -2.79
C LEU A 546 15.17 28.59 -4.00
N THR A 547 15.53 27.57 -4.78
CA THR A 547 16.26 27.76 -6.05
C THR A 547 15.38 28.45 -7.08
N ALA A 548 14.07 28.12 -7.13
CA ALA A 548 13.12 28.81 -7.99
C ALA A 548 13.02 30.30 -7.63
N LEU A 549 12.99 30.63 -6.33
CA LEU A 549 13.03 32.02 -5.84
C LEU A 549 14.29 32.75 -6.31
N ALA A 550 15.46 32.14 -6.18
CA ALA A 550 16.73 32.75 -6.61
C ALA A 550 16.84 32.89 -8.14
N ALA A 551 16.17 32.01 -8.90
CA ALA A 551 16.15 32.04 -10.36
C ALA A 551 15.10 33.00 -10.93
N ALA A 552 14.14 33.47 -10.12
CA ALA A 552 13.14 34.41 -10.56
C ALA A 552 13.80 35.77 -10.87
N PRO A 553 13.47 36.42 -12.00
CA PRO A 553 13.93 37.77 -12.25
C PRO A 553 13.40 38.67 -11.15
N ALA A 554 14.27 39.50 -10.56
CA ALA A 554 13.86 40.52 -9.61
C ALA A 554 12.79 41.37 -10.30
N THR A 555 11.54 41.23 -9.87
CA THR A 555 10.47 42.12 -10.28
C THR A 555 10.87 43.49 -9.75
N VAL A 556 11.35 44.36 -10.64
CA VAL A 556 11.51 45.78 -10.35
C VAL A 556 10.13 46.25 -9.91
N PRO A 557 9.95 46.72 -8.66
CA PRO A 557 8.67 47.28 -8.25
C PRO A 557 8.39 48.48 -9.17
N ALA A 558 7.21 48.46 -9.80
CA ALA A 558 6.68 49.60 -10.54
C ALA A 558 6.25 50.72 -9.58
#